data_AF-A0A0B1T0C1-F1
#
_entry.id   AF-A0A0B1T0C1-F1
#
_cell.length_a   1.000
_cell.length_b   1.000
_cell.length_c   1.000
_cell.angle_alpha   90.00
_cell.angle_beta   90.00
_cell.angle_gamma   90.00
#
_symmetry.space_group_name_H-M   'P 1'
#
loop_
_entity.id
_entity.type
_entity.pdbx_description
1 polymer ?
#
loop_
_entity_poly.entity_id
_entity_poly.type
_entity_poly.pdbx_seq_one_letter_code
_entity_poly.pdbx_strand_id
1 'polypeptide(L)'
;MVAGTRRKFGPFATHHALREAVQQLLNCSKDDGVVLNFVQPAAVTQILSVTAHCGGTPRSRFIPCVKSSADAWTYIKQLLKKMKVCENFYSSSPDPCLLCTPGNDLSIEMIVATSPPMKQWTIEKVAGELRKLLDETAVAKFVEQQIDGRSLGLLTTELLMSYMGLALGPALKVGLLFFSIFENCPVSSV
;
A
#
# COMPACT_ATOMS: atom_id res chain seq x y z
N MET A 1 3.19 -4.51 -5.71
CA MET A 1 4.20 -3.54 -6.15
C MET A 1 3.45 -2.34 -6.68
N VAL A 2 3.62 -1.17 -6.06
CA VAL A 2 3.50 0.07 -6.82
C VAL A 2 4.70 0.06 -7.76
N ALA A 3 4.47 -0.02 -9.07
CA ALA A 3 5.56 0.04 -10.04
C ALA A 3 6.33 1.35 -9.84
N GLY A 4 7.66 1.30 -9.77
CA GLY A 4 8.52 2.50 -9.70
C GLY A 4 9.01 2.95 -8.31
N THR A 5 8.86 2.13 -7.25
CA THR A 5 9.42 2.45 -5.93
C THR A 5 10.91 2.09 -5.80
N ARG A 6 11.75 3.06 -5.44
CA ARG A 6 13.13 2.81 -5.00
C ARG A 6 13.13 2.09 -3.65
N ARG A 7 13.97 1.05 -3.55
CA ARG A 7 14.12 0.22 -2.34
C ARG A 7 15.25 0.68 -1.43
N LYS A 8 16.10 1.57 -1.92
CA LYS A 8 17.23 2.14 -1.18
C LYS A 8 17.40 3.60 -1.55
N PHE A 9 17.54 4.44 -0.53
CA PHE A 9 17.90 5.84 -0.69
C PHE A 9 19.36 6.01 -0.26
N GLY A 10 20.28 5.84 -1.21
CA GLY A 10 21.68 6.11 -0.97
C GLY A 10 22.64 5.31 -1.85
N PRO A 11 23.94 5.66 -1.82
CA PRO A 11 24.53 6.70 -0.97
C PRO A 11 24.26 8.12 -1.52
N PHE A 12 23.56 8.95 -0.75
CA PHE A 12 23.23 10.34 -1.09
C PHE A 12 23.32 11.23 0.15
N ALA A 13 23.42 12.54 -0.04
CA ALA A 13 23.25 13.50 1.06
C ALA A 13 21.88 13.31 1.72
N THR A 14 21.80 13.49 3.03
CA THR A 14 20.57 13.28 3.84
C THR A 14 19.35 13.99 3.25
N HIS A 15 19.53 15.21 2.77
CA HIS A 15 18.50 16.01 2.11
C HIS A 15 17.92 15.36 0.85
N HIS A 16 18.78 14.77 0.01
CA HIS A 16 18.36 14.10 -1.21
C HIS A 16 17.66 12.78 -0.89
N ALA A 17 18.20 11.99 0.04
CA ALA A 17 17.57 10.76 0.50
C ALA A 17 16.17 11.03 1.10
N LEU A 18 16.04 12.06 1.92
CA LEU A 18 14.77 12.49 2.51
C LEU A 18 13.76 12.91 1.43
N ARG A 19 14.17 13.77 0.48
CA ARG A 19 13.30 14.22 -0.61
C ARG A 19 12.78 13.05 -1.42
N GLU A 20 13.66 12.15 -1.85
CA GLU A 20 13.27 11.00 -2.67
C GLU A 20 12.35 10.03 -1.91
N ALA A 21 12.59 9.82 -0.60
CA ALA A 21 11.71 8.99 0.23
C ALA A 21 10.30 9.58 0.32
N VAL A 22 10.17 10.88 0.57
CA VAL A 22 8.87 11.55 0.64
C VAL A 22 8.18 11.61 -0.73
N GLN A 23 8.93 11.87 -1.80
CA GLN A 23 8.41 11.86 -3.16
C GLN A 23 7.85 10.49 -3.55
N GLN A 24 8.53 9.43 -3.12
CA GLN A 24 8.06 8.07 -3.34
C GLN A 24 6.78 7.77 -2.57
N LEU A 25 6.67 8.21 -1.31
CA LEU A 25 5.44 8.05 -0.53
C LEU A 25 4.24 8.71 -1.23
N LEU A 26 4.44 9.91 -1.79
CA LEU A 26 3.42 10.61 -2.57
C LEU A 26 3.07 9.87 -3.85
N ASN A 27 4.06 9.46 -4.65
CA ASN A 27 3.82 8.75 -5.91
C ASN A 27 3.12 7.38 -5.72
N CYS A 28 3.22 6.81 -4.52
CA CYS A 28 2.61 5.53 -4.19
C CYS A 28 1.24 5.66 -3.54
N SER A 29 0.84 6.87 -3.17
CA SER A 29 -0.44 7.07 -2.52
C SER A 29 -1.58 6.91 -3.52
N LYS A 30 -2.74 6.47 -3.02
CA LYS A 30 -3.96 6.40 -3.84
C LYS A 30 -4.63 7.78 -3.99
N ASP A 31 -4.35 8.69 -3.05
CA ASP A 31 -4.83 10.07 -3.04
C ASP A 31 -3.67 11.02 -2.72
N ASP A 32 -2.96 11.41 -3.77
CA ASP A 32 -1.77 12.25 -3.65
C ASP A 32 -2.09 13.63 -3.10
N GLY A 33 -3.33 14.12 -3.26
CA GLY A 33 -3.76 15.40 -2.72
C GLY A 33 -3.90 15.40 -1.20
N VAL A 34 -4.49 14.35 -0.66
CA VAL A 34 -4.59 14.15 0.79
C VAL A 34 -3.20 13.93 1.40
N VAL A 35 -2.36 13.10 0.77
CA VAL A 35 -1.02 12.84 1.31
C VAL A 35 -0.12 14.06 1.23
N LEU A 36 -0.22 14.86 0.16
CA LEU A 36 0.48 16.12 0.04
C LEU A 36 0.11 17.11 1.15
N ASN A 37 -1.12 17.08 1.68
CA ASN A 37 -1.51 17.93 2.81
C ASN A 37 -0.87 17.51 4.15
N PHE A 38 -0.41 16.27 4.29
CA PHE A 38 0.34 15.84 5.47
C PHE A 38 1.79 16.35 5.48
N VAL A 39 2.32 16.66 4.29
CA VAL A 39 3.60 17.37 4.12
C VAL A 39 3.39 18.82 4.53
N GLN A 40 3.69 19.09 5.81
CA GLN A 40 3.52 20.42 6.37
C GLN A 40 4.49 21.41 5.70
N PRO A 41 4.02 22.60 5.29
CA PRO A 41 4.89 23.66 4.81
C PRO A 41 5.82 24.11 5.95
N ALA A 42 7.12 24.27 5.67
CA ALA A 42 8.04 24.84 6.66
C ALA A 42 7.99 26.36 6.60
N ALA A 43 8.20 27.00 7.76
CA ALA A 43 8.05 28.44 7.97
C ALA A 43 9.08 29.32 7.24
N VAL A 44 10.08 28.73 6.57
CA VAL A 44 11.18 29.47 5.92
C VAL A 44 11.41 28.90 4.54
N THR A 45 11.77 29.75 3.56
CA THR A 45 12.01 29.42 2.14
C THR A 45 12.85 28.15 1.98
N GLN A 46 12.18 27.12 1.47
CA GLN A 46 12.55 25.73 1.61
C GLN A 46 13.35 25.25 0.39
N ILE A 47 14.54 24.69 0.62
CA ILE A 47 15.46 24.25 -0.45
C ILE A 47 14.98 22.95 -1.14
N LEU A 48 14.03 22.21 -0.56
CA LEU A 48 13.61 20.88 -1.03
C LEU A 48 12.09 20.78 -1.22
N SER A 49 11.62 20.80 -2.46
CA SER A 49 10.22 20.58 -2.81
C SER A 49 9.93 19.15 -3.26
N VAL A 50 8.73 18.68 -2.96
CA VAL A 50 8.10 17.48 -3.54
C VAL A 50 6.82 17.85 -4.25
N THR A 51 6.48 17.12 -5.30
CA THR A 51 5.36 17.42 -6.18
C THR A 51 4.45 16.22 -6.31
N ALA A 52 3.15 16.43 -6.16
CA ALA A 52 2.11 15.43 -6.39
C ALA A 52 1.16 15.90 -7.50
N HIS A 53 0.49 14.98 -8.17
CA HIS A 53 -0.48 15.30 -9.22
C HIS A 53 -1.91 15.23 -8.67
N CYS A 54 -2.41 16.36 -8.17
CA CYS A 54 -3.76 16.43 -7.59
C CYS A 54 -4.77 16.75 -8.69
N GLY A 55 -5.55 15.76 -9.13
CA GLY A 55 -6.56 15.96 -10.19
C GLY A 55 -5.94 16.40 -11.52
N GLY A 56 -4.79 15.82 -11.89
CA GLY A 56 -4.05 16.15 -13.11
C GLY A 56 -3.20 17.43 -13.02
N THR A 57 -3.40 18.26 -12.01
CA THR A 57 -2.62 19.49 -11.81
C THR A 57 -1.45 19.22 -10.86
N PRO A 58 -0.19 19.49 -11.25
CA PRO A 58 0.94 19.35 -10.35
C PRO A 58 0.85 20.36 -9.21
N ARG A 59 0.97 19.88 -7.97
CA ARG A 59 1.00 20.70 -6.76
C ARG A 59 2.24 20.34 -5.96
N SER A 60 2.99 21.36 -5.58
CA SER A 60 4.19 21.17 -4.76
C SER A 60 3.97 21.59 -3.31
N ARG A 61 4.68 20.90 -2.42
CA ARG A 61 4.93 21.30 -1.05
C ARG A 61 6.42 21.22 -0.83
N PHE A 62 6.88 21.87 0.23
CA PHE A 62 8.27 21.71 0.57
C PHE A 62 8.49 21.05 1.92
N ILE A 63 9.64 20.39 2.01
CA ILE A 63 10.11 19.57 3.12
C ILE A 63 11.04 20.42 3.99
N PRO A 64 11.09 20.19 5.31
CA PRO A 64 12.05 20.86 6.18
C PRO A 64 13.51 20.60 5.77
N CYS A 65 14.35 21.62 5.94
CA CYS A 65 15.80 21.48 5.84
C CYS A 65 16.33 20.85 7.14
N VAL A 66 16.48 19.53 7.13
CA VAL A 66 16.97 18.74 8.28
C VAL A 66 18.48 18.89 8.47
N LYS A 67 18.96 19.05 9.71
CA LYS A 67 20.41 19.24 9.97
C LYS A 67 21.16 17.93 10.16
N SER A 68 20.44 16.84 10.37
CA SER A 68 20.99 15.52 10.66
C SER A 68 20.15 14.38 10.07
N SER A 69 20.73 13.19 10.00
CA SER A 69 20.01 11.96 9.63
C SER A 69 18.92 11.59 10.65
N ALA A 70 19.14 11.88 11.93
CA ALA A 70 18.15 11.64 12.99
C ALA A 70 16.90 12.51 12.81
N ASP A 71 17.07 13.78 12.45
CA ASP A 71 15.96 14.69 12.15
C ASP A 71 15.18 14.23 10.91
N ALA A 72 15.90 13.78 9.87
CA ALA A 72 15.29 13.18 8.69
C ALA A 72 14.44 11.96 9.07
N TRP A 73 14.95 11.10 9.97
CA TRP A 73 14.23 9.90 10.39
C TRP A 73 12.96 10.24 11.17
N THR A 74 13.08 11.19 12.10
CA THR A 74 11.98 11.70 12.90
C THR A 74 10.86 12.23 12.02
N TYR A 75 11.21 13.02 11.00
CA TYR A 75 10.24 13.55 10.06
C TYR A 75 9.52 12.44 9.28
N ILE A 76 10.25 11.46 8.74
CA ILE A 76 9.62 10.37 7.98
C ILE A 76 8.69 9.55 8.87
N LYS A 77 9.10 9.20 10.10
CA LYS A 77 8.25 8.46 11.04
C LYS A 77 6.97 9.23 11.39
N GLN A 78 7.06 10.54 11.62
CA GLN A 78 5.89 11.38 11.85
C GLN A 78 4.94 11.41 10.63
N LEU A 79 5.49 11.47 9.42
CA LEU A 79 4.71 11.45 8.19
C LEU A 79 4.03 10.09 7.99
N LEU A 80 4.75 8.98 8.18
CA LEU A 80 4.20 7.61 8.15
C LEU A 80 3.05 7.45 9.15
N LYS A 81 3.22 7.96 10.39
CA LYS A 81 2.17 7.95 11.41
C LYS A 81 0.92 8.74 10.99
N LYS A 82 1.08 9.92 10.38
CA LYS A 82 -0.05 10.71 9.83
C LYS A 82 -0.79 9.95 8.71
N MET A 83 -0.05 9.22 7.88
CA MET A 83 -0.60 8.37 6.82
C MET A 83 -1.12 7.01 7.35
N LYS A 84 -0.98 6.72 8.65
CA LYS A 84 -1.29 5.41 9.27
C LYS A 84 -0.55 4.24 8.61
N VAL A 85 0.67 4.49 8.13
CA VAL A 85 1.59 3.48 7.60
C VAL A 85 2.53 3.03 8.71
N CYS A 86 2.96 1.78 8.66
CA CYS A 86 3.96 1.24 9.59
C CYS A 86 5.22 2.13 9.64
N GLU A 87 5.72 2.43 10.84
CA GLU A 87 6.94 3.22 11.03
C GLU A 87 8.20 2.53 10.50
N ASN A 88 8.16 1.20 10.36
CA ASN A 88 9.23 0.38 9.75
C ASN A 88 9.08 0.22 8.24
N PHE A 89 8.15 0.93 7.59
CA PHE A 89 8.03 0.97 6.12
C PHE A 89 9.34 1.40 5.46
N TYR A 90 10.06 2.31 6.11
CA TYR A 90 11.46 2.51 5.86
C TYR A 90 12.26 2.21 7.13
N SER A 91 13.38 1.53 6.96
CA SER A 91 14.25 1.13 8.07
C SER A 91 15.71 1.37 7.71
N SER A 92 16.53 1.57 8.75
CA SER A 92 17.99 1.57 8.63
C SER A 92 18.56 0.15 8.57
N SER A 93 17.78 -0.86 8.98
CA SER A 93 18.13 -2.27 8.90
C SER A 93 17.27 -2.97 7.83
N PRO A 94 17.78 -4.04 7.21
CA PRO A 94 17.04 -4.82 6.23
C PRO A 94 15.97 -5.74 6.87
N ASP A 95 15.90 -5.78 8.20
CA ASP A 95 15.02 -6.71 8.91
C ASP A 95 13.54 -6.39 8.64
N PRO A 96 12.71 -7.40 8.37
CA PRO A 96 11.28 -7.19 8.20
C PRO A 96 10.64 -6.73 9.52
N CYS A 97 9.61 -5.90 9.41
CA CYS A 97 8.87 -5.45 10.57
C CYS A 97 8.10 -6.62 11.21
N LEU A 98 8.52 -7.05 12.40
CA LEU A 98 7.88 -8.16 13.14
C LEU A 98 6.40 -7.92 13.49
N LEU A 99 5.94 -6.66 13.50
CA LEU A 99 4.54 -6.31 13.72
C LEU A 99 3.70 -6.35 12.44
N CYS A 100 4.34 -6.22 11.27
CA CYS A 100 3.69 -6.38 9.96
C CYS A 100 3.86 -7.80 9.42
N THR A 101 4.83 -8.56 9.93
CA THR A 101 4.89 -10.00 9.75
C THR A 101 3.71 -10.61 10.50
N PRO A 102 2.80 -11.35 9.84
CA PRO A 102 1.75 -12.07 10.54
C PRO A 102 2.42 -13.06 11.51
N GLY A 103 2.11 -12.94 12.80
CA GLY A 103 2.64 -13.83 13.82
C GLY A 103 2.29 -15.29 13.52
N ASN A 104 3.33 -16.11 13.38
CA ASN A 104 3.34 -17.57 13.52
C ASN A 104 2.48 -18.39 12.51
N ASP A 105 3.04 -18.65 11.33
CA ASP A 105 2.83 -19.96 10.67
C ASP A 105 4.01 -20.32 9.75
N LEU A 106 5.10 -20.79 10.38
CA LEU A 106 6.32 -21.31 9.71
C LEU A 106 6.07 -22.54 8.83
N SER A 107 4.81 -22.96 8.62
CA SER A 107 4.45 -24.07 7.74
C SER A 107 3.78 -23.65 6.43
N ILE A 108 3.43 -22.36 6.26
CA ILE A 108 2.71 -21.84 5.07
C ILE A 108 3.61 -21.01 4.12
N GLU A 109 4.84 -20.65 4.51
CA GLU A 109 5.70 -19.79 3.68
C GLU A 109 6.16 -20.43 2.36
N MET A 110 6.14 -21.75 2.21
CA MET A 110 6.60 -22.41 0.97
C MET A 110 5.55 -22.45 -0.15
N ILE A 111 4.28 -22.12 0.13
CA ILE A 111 3.18 -22.17 -0.87
C ILE A 111 2.79 -20.77 -1.36
N VAL A 112 3.05 -19.71 -0.59
CA VAL A 112 2.56 -18.35 -0.91
C VAL A 112 3.55 -17.56 -1.79
N ALA A 113 4.85 -17.90 -1.77
CA ALA A 113 5.88 -17.29 -2.60
C ALA A 113 5.72 -17.55 -4.11
N THR A 114 4.85 -18.49 -4.50
CA THR A 114 4.50 -18.81 -5.90
C THR A 114 3.13 -18.28 -6.33
N SER A 115 2.36 -17.63 -5.44
CA SER A 115 1.06 -17.09 -5.83
C SER A 115 1.24 -15.78 -6.61
N PRO A 116 0.67 -15.66 -7.83
CA PRO A 116 0.80 -14.44 -8.60
C PRO A 116 0.11 -13.26 -7.87
N PRO A 117 0.57 -12.00 -8.04
CA PRO A 117 -0.10 -10.82 -7.50
C PRO A 117 -1.59 -10.78 -7.90
N MET A 118 -2.50 -10.24 -7.05
CA MET A 118 -3.95 -10.21 -7.33
C MET A 118 -4.31 -9.77 -8.76
N LYS A 119 -3.60 -8.80 -9.32
CA LYS A 119 -3.84 -8.31 -10.70
C LYS A 119 -3.65 -9.38 -11.79
N GLN A 120 -3.08 -10.53 -11.44
CA GLN A 120 -2.83 -11.69 -12.30
C GLN A 120 -3.67 -12.90 -11.87
N TRP A 121 -4.54 -12.77 -10.87
CA TRP A 121 -5.44 -13.86 -10.49
C TRP A 121 -6.49 -14.05 -11.59
N THR A 122 -6.58 -15.29 -12.06
CA THR A 122 -7.68 -15.73 -12.91
C THR A 122 -8.97 -15.82 -12.09
N ILE A 123 -10.09 -15.96 -12.78
CA ILE A 123 -11.41 -16.09 -12.17
C ILE A 123 -11.44 -17.32 -11.23
N GLU A 124 -10.80 -18.42 -11.61
CA GLU A 124 -10.73 -19.64 -10.81
C GLU A 124 -9.92 -19.42 -9.53
N LYS A 125 -8.83 -18.65 -9.61
CA LYS A 125 -8.02 -18.30 -8.44
C LYS A 125 -8.81 -17.39 -7.50
N VAL A 126 -9.51 -16.39 -8.02
CA VAL A 126 -10.43 -15.53 -7.25
C VAL A 126 -11.49 -16.38 -6.54
N ALA A 127 -12.16 -17.27 -7.27
CA ALA A 127 -13.18 -18.15 -6.72
C ALA A 127 -12.62 -19.05 -5.60
N GLY A 128 -11.44 -19.64 -5.81
CA GLY A 128 -10.78 -20.48 -4.81
C GLY A 128 -10.47 -19.75 -3.50
N GLU A 129 -10.13 -18.47 -3.56
CA GLU A 129 -9.87 -17.66 -2.37
C GLU A 129 -11.17 -17.19 -1.70
N LEU A 130 -12.18 -16.81 -2.49
CA LEU A 130 -13.49 -16.41 -1.97
C LEU A 130 -14.24 -17.54 -1.28
N ARG A 131 -14.07 -18.80 -1.71
CA ARG A 131 -14.64 -19.99 -1.05
C ARG A 131 -14.22 -20.14 0.41
N LYS A 132 -13.09 -19.56 0.81
CA LYS A 132 -12.63 -19.56 2.21
C LYS A 132 -13.44 -18.60 3.08
N LEU A 133 -14.18 -17.67 2.47
CA LEU A 133 -14.85 -16.55 3.15
C LEU A 133 -16.36 -16.53 2.93
N LEU A 134 -16.82 -17.06 1.80
CA LEU A 134 -18.19 -17.01 1.29
C LEU A 134 -18.70 -18.43 0.97
N ASP A 135 -20.02 -18.58 0.92
CA ASP A 135 -20.66 -19.80 0.43
C ASP A 135 -20.57 -19.93 -1.11
N GLU A 136 -20.77 -21.14 -1.63
CA GLU A 136 -20.68 -21.40 -3.08
C GLU A 136 -21.69 -20.61 -3.92
N THR A 137 -22.86 -20.26 -3.37
CA THR A 137 -23.86 -19.48 -4.11
C THR A 137 -23.35 -18.06 -4.36
N ALA A 138 -22.74 -17.46 -3.35
CA ALA A 138 -22.08 -16.17 -3.48
C ALA A 138 -20.89 -16.25 -4.44
N VAL A 139 -20.02 -17.27 -4.31
CA VAL A 139 -18.84 -17.45 -5.19
C VAL A 139 -19.25 -17.64 -6.66
N ALA A 140 -20.30 -18.41 -6.94
CA ALA A 140 -20.80 -18.65 -8.28
C ALA A 140 -21.09 -17.33 -9.02
N LYS A 141 -21.65 -16.32 -8.33
CA LYS A 141 -21.88 -15.00 -8.93
C LYS A 141 -20.60 -14.31 -9.38
N PHE A 142 -19.50 -14.45 -8.64
CA PHE A 142 -18.20 -13.88 -9.05
C PHE A 142 -17.67 -14.58 -10.31
N VAL A 143 -17.88 -15.89 -10.43
CA VAL A 143 -17.48 -16.66 -11.61
C VAL A 143 -18.36 -16.31 -12.82
N GLU A 144 -19.68 -16.26 -12.64
CA GLU A 144 -20.64 -15.89 -13.68
C GLU A 144 -20.37 -14.48 -14.22
N GLN A 145 -20.02 -13.54 -13.33
CA GLN A 145 -19.66 -12.18 -13.69
C GLN A 145 -18.21 -12.02 -14.16
N GLN A 146 -17.46 -13.11 -14.29
CA GLN A 146 -16.08 -13.12 -14.77
C GLN A 146 -15.16 -12.20 -13.95
N ILE A 147 -15.35 -12.18 -12.63
CA ILE A 147 -14.55 -11.35 -11.72
C ILE A 147 -13.15 -11.96 -11.56
N ASP A 148 -12.21 -11.45 -12.34
CA ASP A 148 -10.78 -11.68 -12.19
C ASP A 148 -10.17 -10.77 -11.10
N GLY A 149 -8.90 -10.96 -10.75
CA GLY A 149 -8.32 -10.19 -9.64
C GLY A 149 -8.09 -8.70 -9.95
N ARG A 150 -8.17 -8.26 -11.21
CA ARG A 150 -8.21 -6.84 -11.56
C ARG A 150 -9.57 -6.23 -11.23
N SER A 151 -10.63 -6.89 -11.66
CA SER A 151 -12.01 -6.47 -11.46
C SER A 151 -12.38 -6.54 -9.98
N LEU A 152 -11.95 -7.61 -9.30
CA LEU A 152 -12.13 -7.79 -7.86
C LEU A 152 -11.59 -6.55 -7.13
N GLY A 153 -10.37 -6.10 -7.44
CA GLY A 153 -9.74 -4.93 -6.79
C GLY A 153 -10.43 -3.58 -7.02
N LEU A 154 -11.44 -3.50 -7.90
CA LEU A 154 -12.26 -2.31 -8.14
C LEU A 154 -13.62 -2.37 -7.43
N LEU A 155 -14.02 -3.54 -6.93
CA LEU A 155 -15.30 -3.70 -6.26
C LEU A 155 -15.30 -2.96 -4.91
N THR A 156 -16.22 -2.02 -4.77
CA THR A 156 -16.50 -1.35 -3.50
C THR A 156 -17.43 -2.21 -2.66
N THR A 157 -17.46 -1.98 -1.34
CA THR A 157 -18.41 -2.64 -0.44
C THR A 157 -19.86 -2.41 -0.90
N GLU A 158 -20.17 -1.24 -1.45
CA GLU A 158 -21.48 -0.92 -2.01
C GLU A 158 -21.83 -1.79 -3.23
N LEU A 159 -20.90 -1.99 -4.17
CA LEU A 159 -21.12 -2.87 -5.33
C LEU A 159 -21.27 -4.34 -4.92
N LEU A 160 -20.50 -4.78 -3.92
CA LEU A 160 -20.62 -6.12 -3.35
C LEU A 160 -22.01 -6.34 -2.71
N MET A 161 -22.55 -5.35 -2.03
CA MET A 161 -23.86 -5.48 -1.41
C MET A 161 -25.01 -5.37 -2.41
N SER A 162 -24.96 -4.38 -3.29
CA SER A 162 -26.05 -4.07 -4.23
C SER A 162 -26.08 -5.01 -5.43
N TYR A 163 -24.93 -5.33 -6.02
CA TYR A 163 -24.84 -6.08 -7.27
C TYR A 163 -24.54 -7.56 -7.06
N MET A 164 -23.72 -7.91 -6.06
CA MET A 164 -23.47 -9.32 -5.70
C MET A 164 -24.49 -9.86 -4.70
N GLY A 165 -25.31 -8.98 -4.11
CA GLY A 165 -26.32 -9.34 -3.11
C GLY A 165 -25.70 -9.84 -1.80
N LEU A 166 -24.49 -9.42 -1.48
CA LEU A 166 -23.83 -9.80 -0.23
C LEU A 166 -24.38 -8.98 0.94
N ALA A 167 -24.56 -9.63 2.09
CA ALA A 167 -24.77 -8.89 3.33
C ALA A 167 -23.51 -8.08 3.69
N LEU A 168 -23.67 -7.02 4.48
CA LEU A 168 -22.58 -6.13 4.89
C LEU A 168 -21.39 -6.90 5.48
N GLY A 169 -21.63 -7.88 6.35
CA GLY A 169 -20.57 -8.68 6.97
C GLY A 169 -19.67 -9.40 5.95
N PRO A 170 -20.22 -10.28 5.10
CA PRO A 170 -19.49 -10.89 3.98
C PRO A 170 -18.82 -9.88 3.05
N ALA A 171 -19.49 -8.78 2.69
CA ALA A 171 -18.91 -7.73 1.84
C ALA A 171 -17.68 -7.06 2.48
N LEU A 172 -17.69 -6.85 3.80
CA LEU A 172 -16.53 -6.35 4.55
C LEU A 172 -15.41 -7.38 4.62
N LYS A 173 -15.70 -8.69 4.74
CA LYS A 173 -14.67 -9.74 4.71
C LYS A 173 -13.95 -9.83 3.37
N VAL A 174 -14.69 -9.72 2.26
CA VAL A 174 -14.11 -9.61 0.91
C VAL A 174 -13.31 -8.29 0.78
N GLY A 175 -13.87 -7.20 1.31
CA GLY A 175 -13.19 -5.92 1.52
C GLY A 175 -11.80 -6.07 2.15
N LEU A 176 -11.73 -6.80 3.26
CA LEU A 176 -10.52 -7.06 4.02
C LEU A 176 -9.57 -8.04 3.34
N LEU A 177 -10.09 -9.01 2.57
CA LEU A 177 -9.28 -9.88 1.72
C LEU A 177 -8.45 -9.03 0.73
N PHE A 178 -9.03 -7.96 0.16
CA PHE A 178 -8.26 -7.02 -0.68
C PHE A 178 -7.10 -6.39 0.06
N PHE A 179 -7.36 -5.89 1.27
CA PHE A 179 -6.35 -5.23 2.09
C PHE A 179 -5.24 -6.21 2.50
N SER A 180 -5.61 -7.40 2.94
CA SER A 180 -4.67 -8.44 3.35
C SER A 180 -3.80 -8.93 2.19
N ILE A 181 -4.34 -9.06 0.97
CA ILE A 181 -3.52 -9.48 -0.18
C ILE A 181 -2.66 -8.31 -0.72
N PHE A 182 -3.10 -7.06 -0.54
CA PHE A 182 -2.24 -5.90 -0.81
C PHE A 182 -1.07 -5.80 0.19
N GLU A 183 -1.26 -6.25 1.44
CA GLU A 183 -0.20 -6.40 2.46
C GLU A 183 0.71 -7.62 2.19
N ASN A 184 0.21 -8.68 1.56
CA ASN A 184 1.00 -9.85 1.12
C ASN A 184 1.74 -9.63 -0.21
N CYS A 185 2.05 -8.38 -0.57
CA CYS A 185 2.96 -8.14 -1.67
C CYS A 185 4.39 -8.37 -1.18
N PRO A 186 5.15 -9.32 -1.76
CA PRO A 186 6.42 -9.74 -1.20
C PRO A 186 7.37 -8.55 -1.15
N VAL A 187 7.79 -8.21 0.06
CA VAL A 187 9.10 -7.63 0.32
C VAL A 187 10.11 -8.69 -0.13
N SER A 188 10.43 -8.69 -1.43
CA SER A 188 11.50 -9.55 -1.95
C SER A 188 12.83 -8.98 -1.50
N SER A 189 13.40 -9.69 -0.55
CA SER A 189 14.81 -9.84 -0.20
C SER A 189 15.79 -9.41 -1.31
N VAL A 190 16.69 -8.50 -0.92
CA VAL A 190 18.16 -8.39 -1.13
C VAL A 190 18.54 -6.92 -0.96
#